data_AF-A0A0D9W5B0-F1
#
_entry.id   AF-A0A0D9W5B0-F1
#
_cell.length_a   1.000
_cell.length_b   1.000
_cell.length_c   1.000
_cell.angle_alpha   90.00
_cell.angle_beta   90.00
_cell.angle_gamma   90.00
#
_symmetry.space_group_name_H-M   'P 1'
#
loop_
_entity.id
_entity.type
_entity.pdbx_description
1 polymer ?
#
loop_
_entity_poly.entity_id
_entity_poly.type
_entity_poly.pdbx_seq_one_letter_code
_entity_poly.pdbx_strand_id
1 'polypeptide(L)'
;MDPGKGNYRTDLSGHDVSRVGADIKHCQKANNVTVLLSIGGDGDHYSLPTATSAEDVADHLWHAYLGGHRRGVFRPFGDAVLEGVDLYIDHGGPANYDVLVQRLAGHSGKPVVLTATPRCGYPDANAEAALATGLVRRIHPRFYHDTACTDYIGSGRPRSFWEAWGAWTSRFPASQVYAWGCR
;
A
#
# COMPACT_ATOMS: atom_id res chain seq x y z
N MET A 1 -13.85 -25.60 5.54
CA MET A 1 -13.22 -24.27 5.38
C MET A 1 -12.54 -24.30 4.03
N ASP A 2 -12.95 -23.41 3.13
CA ASP A 2 -12.51 -23.35 1.72
C ASP A 2 -11.32 -22.39 1.64
N PRO A 3 -10.15 -22.75 1.06
CA PRO A 3 -8.93 -21.97 1.16
C PRO A 3 -8.94 -20.58 0.48
N GLY A 4 -10.03 -20.18 -0.19
CA GLY A 4 -10.08 -18.96 -1.03
C GLY A 4 -11.19 -17.96 -0.68
N LYS A 5 -11.70 -17.96 0.56
CA LYS A 5 -12.73 -16.99 0.99
C LYS A 5 -12.33 -16.30 2.29
N GLY A 6 -11.36 -15.39 2.22
CA GLY A 6 -11.20 -14.39 3.26
C GLY A 6 -12.50 -13.61 3.44
N ASN A 7 -12.92 -13.39 4.69
CA ASN A 7 -13.98 -12.41 4.97
C ASN A 7 -13.36 -11.02 4.85
N TYR A 8 -13.23 -10.53 3.62
CA TYR A 8 -12.74 -9.19 3.34
C TYR A 8 -13.81 -8.19 3.77
N ARG A 9 -13.55 -7.47 4.87
CA ARG A 9 -14.40 -6.36 5.32
C ARG A 9 -13.60 -5.07 5.23
N THR A 10 -14.16 -4.10 4.52
CA THR A 10 -13.69 -2.71 4.60
C THR A 10 -14.30 -2.13 5.87
N ASP A 11 -13.44 -1.79 6.82
CA ASP A 11 -13.82 -0.96 7.95
C ASP A 11 -13.00 0.32 7.88
N LEU A 12 -13.69 1.45 7.78
CA LEU A 12 -13.08 2.78 7.85
C LEU A 12 -13.43 3.37 9.21
N SER A 13 -12.95 2.74 10.28
CA SER A 13 -13.18 3.18 11.67
C SER A 13 -14.66 3.32 12.04
N GLY A 14 -15.52 2.42 11.54
CA GLY A 14 -16.95 2.43 11.75
C GLY A 14 -17.75 3.41 10.89
N HIS A 15 -17.10 4.12 9.95
CA HIS A 15 -17.79 5.02 9.03
C HIS A 15 -18.57 4.26 7.95
N ASP A 16 -19.71 4.83 7.54
CA ASP A 16 -20.51 4.32 6.44
C ASP A 16 -19.76 4.43 5.10
N VAL A 17 -19.24 3.29 4.65
CA VAL A 17 -18.45 3.17 3.42
C VAL A 17 -19.26 3.48 2.16
N SER A 18 -20.59 3.40 2.21
CA SER A 18 -21.44 3.60 1.03
C SER A 18 -21.39 5.04 0.49
N ARG A 19 -21.07 6.02 1.34
CA ARG A 19 -20.96 7.44 0.97
C ARG A 19 -19.61 7.79 0.34
N VAL A 20 -18.56 7.05 0.71
CA VAL A 20 -17.17 7.31 0.30
C VAL A 20 -17.00 7.27 -1.22
N GLY A 21 -17.79 6.44 -1.93
CA GLY A 21 -17.77 6.37 -3.39
C GLY A 21 -18.07 7.70 -4.08
N ALA A 22 -18.95 8.53 -3.53
CA ALA A 22 -19.25 9.84 -4.08
C ALA A 22 -18.07 10.81 -3.92
N ASP A 23 -17.43 10.79 -2.75
CA ASP A 23 -16.28 11.62 -2.43
C ASP A 23 -15.05 11.23 -3.25
N ILE A 24 -14.81 9.94 -3.46
CA ILE A 24 -13.78 9.43 -4.38
C ILE A 24 -13.95 10.04 -5.76
N LYS A 25 -15.16 9.92 -6.34
CA LYS A 25 -15.46 10.45 -7.67
C LYS A 25 -15.34 11.97 -7.73
N HIS A 26 -15.69 12.67 -6.65
CA HIS A 26 -15.52 14.12 -6.54
C HIS A 26 -14.03 14.50 -6.56
N CYS A 27 -13.20 13.90 -5.71
CA CYS A 27 -11.76 14.12 -5.67
C CYS A 27 -11.09 13.88 -7.04
N GLN A 28 -11.44 12.78 -7.69
CA GLN A 28 -10.90 12.43 -9.01
C GLN A 28 -11.30 13.44 -10.08
N LYS A 29 -12.61 13.78 -10.18
CA LYS A 29 -13.13 14.60 -11.28
C LYS A 29 -12.93 16.09 -11.08
N ALA A 30 -13.15 16.59 -9.87
CA ALA A 30 -13.11 18.02 -9.60
C ALA A 30 -11.67 18.53 -9.40
N ASN A 31 -10.81 17.70 -8.81
CA ASN A 31 -9.51 18.15 -8.30
C ASN A 31 -8.32 17.39 -8.93
N ASN A 32 -8.57 16.46 -9.85
CA ASN A 32 -7.54 15.59 -10.45
C ASN A 32 -6.67 14.88 -9.39
N VAL A 33 -7.30 14.51 -8.26
CA VAL A 33 -6.63 13.84 -7.14
C VAL A 33 -6.62 12.34 -7.39
N THR A 34 -5.43 11.73 -7.29
CA THR A 34 -5.26 10.27 -7.28
C THR A 34 -5.74 9.72 -5.93
N VAL A 35 -6.68 8.76 -5.96
CA VAL A 35 -7.21 8.13 -4.75
C VAL A 35 -6.81 6.65 -4.74
N LEU A 36 -6.15 6.22 -3.67
CA LEU A 36 -5.62 4.87 -3.48
C LEU A 36 -6.29 4.21 -2.28
N LEU A 37 -6.41 2.88 -2.31
CA LEU A 37 -6.74 2.10 -1.13
C LEU A 37 -5.45 1.67 -0.45
N SER A 38 -5.23 2.09 0.81
CA SER A 38 -4.14 1.56 1.61
C SER A 38 -4.53 0.21 2.21
N ILE A 39 -3.65 -0.78 2.14
CA ILE A 39 -3.83 -2.10 2.73
C ILE A 39 -2.76 -2.38 3.78
N GLY A 40 -3.11 -3.18 4.79
CA GLY A 40 -2.29 -3.39 5.98
C GLY A 40 -2.62 -2.37 7.06
N GLY A 41 -1.66 -1.52 7.40
CA GLY A 41 -1.78 -0.55 8.50
C GLY A 41 -1.03 -0.97 9.77
N ASP A 42 -1.23 -0.20 10.84
CA ASP A 42 -0.62 -0.38 12.18
C ASP A 42 -1.18 -1.59 12.95
N GLY A 43 -2.17 -2.30 12.40
CA GLY A 43 -2.70 -3.54 12.98
C GLY A 43 -1.77 -4.74 12.78
N ASP A 44 -1.98 -5.80 13.57
CA ASP A 44 -1.22 -7.07 13.52
C ASP A 44 -2.05 -8.25 12.99
N HIS A 45 -3.27 -7.98 12.52
CA HIS A 45 -4.24 -8.99 12.06
C HIS A 45 -4.31 -9.12 10.53
N TYR A 46 -3.17 -9.07 9.84
CA TYR A 46 -3.07 -9.40 8.42
C TYR A 46 -1.75 -10.11 8.13
N SER A 47 -1.74 -10.96 7.11
CA SER A 47 -0.53 -11.57 6.57
C SER A 47 -0.84 -12.17 5.20
N LEU A 48 0.20 -12.43 4.40
CA LEU A 48 0.11 -13.17 3.14
C LEU A 48 0.94 -14.45 3.26
N PRO A 49 0.44 -15.50 3.93
CA PRO A 49 1.24 -16.69 4.24
C PRO A 49 1.61 -17.52 3.02
N THR A 50 0.87 -17.38 1.91
CA THR A 50 1.10 -18.14 0.67
C THR A 50 0.97 -17.26 -0.57
N ALA A 51 1.58 -17.67 -1.68
CA ALA A 51 1.41 -17.01 -2.98
C ALA A 51 -0.09 -16.97 -3.38
N THR A 52 -0.83 -18.05 -3.17
CA THR A 52 -2.28 -18.11 -3.44
C THR A 52 -3.05 -17.09 -2.62
N SER A 53 -2.75 -16.91 -1.34
CA SER A 53 -3.41 -15.88 -0.52
C SER A 53 -3.11 -14.46 -1.03
N ALA A 54 -1.92 -14.22 -1.58
CA ALA A 54 -1.57 -12.93 -2.20
C ALA A 54 -2.31 -12.72 -3.52
N GLU A 55 -2.42 -13.74 -4.36
CA GLU A 55 -3.21 -13.69 -5.60
C GLU A 55 -4.70 -13.46 -5.31
N ASP A 56 -5.26 -14.16 -4.33
CA ASP A 56 -6.66 -14.01 -3.92
C ASP A 56 -6.95 -12.59 -3.42
N VAL A 57 -6.04 -12.00 -2.64
CA VAL A 57 -6.15 -10.61 -2.20
C VAL A 57 -6.05 -9.64 -3.38
N ALA A 58 -5.10 -9.84 -4.30
CA ALA A 58 -4.98 -9.01 -5.50
C ALA A 58 -6.26 -9.05 -6.35
N ASP A 59 -6.78 -10.25 -6.62
CA ASP A 59 -8.00 -10.44 -7.40
C ASP A 59 -9.22 -9.83 -6.68
N HIS A 60 -9.30 -9.96 -5.34
CA HIS A 60 -10.34 -9.31 -4.56
C HIS A 60 -10.25 -7.78 -4.69
N LEU A 61 -9.06 -7.19 -4.50
CA LEU A 61 -8.84 -5.74 -4.62
C LEU A 61 -9.23 -5.25 -6.03
N TRP A 62 -8.83 -6.00 -7.05
CA TRP A 62 -9.14 -5.70 -8.45
C TRP A 62 -10.65 -5.62 -8.70
N HIS A 63 -11.40 -6.61 -8.22
CA HIS A 63 -12.84 -6.72 -8.45
C HIS A 63 -13.70 -5.86 -7.52
N ALA A 64 -13.24 -5.58 -6.30
CA ALA A 64 -14.01 -4.84 -5.29
C ALA A 64 -13.81 -3.33 -5.37
N TYR A 65 -12.61 -2.84 -5.74
CA TYR A 65 -12.27 -1.41 -5.66
C TYR A 65 -11.65 -0.82 -6.94
N LEU A 66 -11.02 -1.64 -7.78
CA LEU A 66 -10.34 -1.19 -8.99
C LEU A 66 -11.21 -1.44 -10.24
N GLY A 67 -10.57 -1.59 -11.40
CA GLY A 67 -11.22 -1.68 -12.71
C GLY A 67 -11.86 -3.03 -13.03
N GLY A 68 -11.73 -4.02 -12.16
CA GLY A 68 -12.31 -5.34 -12.33
C GLY A 68 -13.78 -5.39 -11.91
N HIS A 69 -14.47 -6.40 -12.43
CA HIS A 69 -15.79 -6.78 -11.95
C HIS A 69 -15.94 -8.30 -11.93
N ARG A 70 -16.56 -8.84 -10.88
CA ARG A 70 -16.85 -10.26 -10.74
C ARG A 70 -18.18 -10.45 -10.01
N ARG A 71 -19.05 -11.28 -10.57
CA ARG A 71 -20.36 -11.58 -9.97
C ARG A 71 -20.17 -12.14 -8.55
N GLY A 72 -20.88 -11.57 -7.58
CA GLY A 72 -20.82 -11.99 -6.18
C GLY A 72 -19.71 -11.31 -5.35
N VAL A 73 -18.88 -10.44 -5.94
CA VAL A 73 -17.97 -9.57 -5.19
C VAL A 73 -18.69 -8.26 -4.86
N PHE A 74 -18.83 -7.97 -3.57
CA PHE A 74 -19.38 -6.71 -3.10
C PHE A 74 -18.39 -5.56 -3.36
N ARG A 75 -18.88 -4.42 -3.84
CA ARG A 75 -18.09 -3.20 -4.05
C ARG A 75 -18.42 -2.17 -2.96
N PRO A 76 -17.54 -1.98 -1.96
CA PRO A 76 -17.84 -1.14 -0.80
C PRO A 76 -18.10 0.32 -1.14
N PHE A 77 -17.42 0.84 -2.17
CA PHE A 77 -17.55 2.21 -2.65
C PHE A 77 -18.49 2.33 -3.86
N GLY A 78 -19.38 1.36 -4.06
CA GLY A 78 -20.30 1.32 -5.19
C GLY A 78 -19.59 1.23 -6.54
N ASP A 79 -19.94 2.14 -7.46
CA ASP A 79 -19.38 2.23 -8.81
C ASP A 79 -18.07 3.03 -8.89
N ALA A 80 -17.54 3.53 -7.77
CA ALA A 80 -16.25 4.21 -7.75
C ALA A 80 -15.13 3.23 -8.11
N VAL A 81 -14.15 3.71 -8.88
CA VAL A 81 -12.97 2.97 -9.32
C VAL A 81 -11.74 3.74 -8.86
N LEU A 82 -10.97 3.15 -7.95
CA LEU A 82 -9.73 3.74 -7.44
C LEU A 82 -8.61 3.67 -8.48
N GLU A 83 -7.60 4.53 -8.32
CA GLU A 83 -6.40 4.52 -9.17
C GLU A 83 -5.45 3.36 -8.83
N GLY A 84 -5.47 2.87 -7.59
CA GLY A 84 -4.61 1.77 -7.19
C GLY A 84 -4.51 1.55 -5.69
N VAL A 85 -3.37 1.02 -5.26
CA VAL A 85 -3.15 0.46 -3.92
C VAL A 85 -1.88 1.03 -3.29
N ASP A 86 -1.97 1.37 -2.01
CA ASP A 86 -0.83 1.68 -1.14
C ASP A 86 -0.53 0.51 -0.19
N LEU A 87 0.72 0.08 -0.17
CA LEU A 87 1.21 -1.00 0.68
C LEU A 87 1.75 -0.41 1.99
N TYR A 88 0.90 -0.34 3.01
CA TYR A 88 1.29 0.00 4.37
C TYR A 88 1.56 -1.29 5.15
N ILE A 89 2.79 -1.80 5.10
CA ILE A 89 3.14 -3.10 5.69
C ILE A 89 3.93 -2.88 6.98
N ASP A 90 3.23 -2.88 8.12
CA ASP A 90 3.84 -2.70 9.45
C ASP A 90 4.15 -4.05 10.13
N HIS A 91 3.16 -4.96 10.22
CA HIS A 91 3.29 -6.17 11.04
C HIS A 91 3.03 -7.50 10.30
N GLY A 92 2.52 -7.50 9.07
CA GLY A 92 2.07 -8.72 8.35
C GLY A 92 3.14 -9.67 7.83
N GLY A 93 4.41 -9.47 8.22
CA GLY A 93 5.57 -10.23 7.76
C GLY A 93 6.00 -9.88 6.32
N PRO A 94 7.12 -10.43 5.84
CA PRO A 94 7.70 -10.04 4.55
C PRO A 94 7.19 -10.84 3.34
N ALA A 95 6.42 -11.91 3.57
CA ALA A 95 6.16 -12.92 2.55
C ALA A 95 5.11 -12.47 1.51
N ASN A 96 5.34 -12.86 0.25
CA ASN A 96 4.37 -12.82 -0.88
C ASN A 96 3.84 -11.43 -1.31
N TYR A 97 4.41 -10.33 -0.81
CA TYR A 97 4.04 -8.99 -1.27
C TYR A 97 4.55 -8.68 -2.69
N ASP A 98 5.59 -9.36 -3.14
CA ASP A 98 6.03 -9.39 -4.54
C ASP A 98 4.96 -10.02 -5.45
N VAL A 99 4.38 -11.16 -5.04
CA VAL A 99 3.31 -11.85 -5.76
C VAL A 99 2.07 -10.96 -5.85
N LEU A 100 1.67 -10.34 -4.74
CA LEU A 100 0.56 -9.38 -4.70
C LEU A 100 0.76 -8.25 -5.72
N VAL A 101 1.94 -7.63 -5.70
CA VAL A 101 2.30 -6.50 -6.59
C VAL A 101 2.30 -6.91 -8.05
N GLN A 102 2.92 -8.05 -8.38
CA GLN A 102 2.95 -8.56 -9.75
C GLN A 102 1.55 -8.89 -10.25
N ARG A 103 0.70 -9.50 -9.41
CA ARG A 103 -0.68 -9.83 -9.77
C ARG A 103 -1.53 -8.58 -10.02
N LEU A 104 -1.43 -7.57 -9.15
CA LEU A 104 -2.13 -6.29 -9.34
C LEU A 104 -1.70 -5.58 -10.63
N ALA A 105 -0.40 -5.57 -10.93
CA ALA A 105 0.13 -4.97 -12.15
C ALA A 105 -0.24 -5.75 -13.43
N GLY A 106 -0.47 -7.06 -13.30
CA GLY A 106 -0.80 -7.95 -14.42
C GLY A 106 -2.26 -7.91 -14.88
N HIS A 107 -3.17 -7.24 -14.15
CA HIS A 107 -4.54 -7.09 -14.60
C HIS A 107 -4.66 -6.21 -15.84
N SER A 108 -5.46 -6.67 -16.81
CA SER A 108 -5.75 -5.91 -18.04
C SER A 108 -6.66 -4.71 -17.76
N GLY A 109 -6.41 -3.58 -18.42
CA GLY A 109 -7.25 -2.39 -18.36
C GLY A 109 -6.46 -1.15 -17.93
N LYS A 110 -7.09 -0.30 -17.10
CA LYS A 110 -6.41 0.87 -16.51
C LYS A 110 -5.23 0.38 -15.65
N PRO A 111 -4.00 0.87 -15.88
CA PRO A 111 -2.85 0.54 -15.06
C PRO A 111 -3.11 0.85 -13.58
N VAL A 112 -2.77 -0.08 -12.71
CA VAL A 112 -2.90 0.07 -11.25
C VAL A 112 -1.71 0.89 -10.74
N VAL A 113 -2.00 2.00 -10.06
CA VAL A 113 -0.98 2.79 -9.36
C VAL A 113 -0.55 2.05 -8.10
N LEU A 114 0.72 1.68 -8.00
CA LEU A 114 1.26 0.96 -6.86
C LEU A 114 2.22 1.86 -6.08
N THR A 115 1.91 2.04 -4.80
CA THR A 115 2.70 2.82 -3.86
C THR A 115 2.99 2.01 -2.60
N ALA A 116 4.02 2.40 -1.84
CA ALA A 116 4.35 1.75 -0.58
C ALA A 116 4.68 2.77 0.50
N THR A 117 4.30 2.44 1.73
CA THR A 117 4.53 3.24 2.94
C THR A 117 5.35 2.42 3.95
N PRO A 118 6.64 2.16 3.68
CA PRO A 118 7.52 1.37 4.55
C PRO A 118 7.93 2.16 5.81
N ARG A 119 8.50 1.47 6.81
CA ARG A 119 9.26 2.09 7.91
C ARG A 119 10.46 2.87 7.37
N CYS A 120 10.97 3.84 8.14
CA CYS A 120 12.12 4.63 7.69
C CYS A 120 13.43 3.83 7.64
N GLY A 121 13.56 2.73 8.39
CA GLY A 121 14.74 1.88 8.37
C GLY A 121 14.94 1.25 7.00
N TYR A 122 16.13 1.41 6.41
CA TYR A 122 16.47 0.80 5.13
C TYR A 122 17.51 -0.33 5.29
N PRO A 123 17.33 -1.50 4.63
CA PRO A 123 16.09 -1.92 3.96
C PRO A 123 14.96 -2.18 4.97
N ASP A 124 13.71 -1.96 4.55
CA ASP A 124 12.54 -2.42 5.31
C ASP A 124 12.24 -3.86 4.90
N ALA A 125 12.47 -4.81 5.81
CA ALA A 125 12.29 -6.23 5.55
C ALA A 125 10.87 -6.60 5.10
N ASN A 126 9.84 -5.90 5.61
CA ASN A 126 8.45 -6.21 5.26
C ASN A 126 8.08 -5.70 3.86
N ALA A 127 8.66 -4.58 3.43
CA ALA A 127 8.39 -3.98 2.13
C ALA A 127 9.36 -4.45 1.04
N GLU A 128 10.48 -5.08 1.40
CA GLU A 128 11.58 -5.41 0.49
C GLU A 128 11.12 -6.23 -0.72
N ALA A 129 10.31 -7.27 -0.50
CA ALA A 129 9.80 -8.12 -1.58
C ALA A 129 8.96 -7.32 -2.60
N ALA A 130 8.01 -6.51 -2.14
CA ALA A 130 7.22 -5.65 -3.01
C ALA A 130 8.08 -4.65 -3.79
N LEU A 131 9.03 -4.00 -3.11
CA LEU A 131 9.89 -2.99 -3.71
C LEU A 131 10.88 -3.59 -4.73
N ALA A 132 11.36 -4.81 -4.50
CA ALA A 132 12.27 -5.51 -5.39
C ALA A 132 11.67 -5.79 -6.78
N THR A 133 10.34 -5.80 -6.91
CA THR A 133 9.66 -5.96 -8.21
C THR A 133 9.91 -4.80 -9.18
N GLY A 134 10.28 -3.62 -8.68
CA GLY A 134 10.39 -2.39 -9.48
C GLY A 134 9.05 -1.84 -10.00
N LEU A 135 7.92 -2.41 -9.58
CA LEU A 135 6.57 -1.99 -9.99
C LEU A 135 5.97 -0.91 -9.08
N VAL A 136 6.48 -0.79 -7.84
CA VAL A 136 6.10 0.27 -6.90
C VAL A 136 6.82 1.56 -7.31
N ARG A 137 6.07 2.56 -7.80
CA ARG A 137 6.66 3.78 -8.39
C ARG A 137 6.74 4.96 -7.44
N ARG A 138 6.04 4.91 -6.32
CA ARG A 138 6.02 5.96 -5.30
C ARG A 138 6.19 5.33 -3.92
N ILE A 139 7.16 5.83 -3.17
CA ILE A 139 7.56 5.28 -1.88
C ILE A 139 7.52 6.41 -0.84
N HIS A 140 6.85 6.16 0.28
CA HIS A 140 6.70 7.08 1.40
C HIS A 140 7.30 6.48 2.67
N PRO A 141 8.63 6.51 2.87
CA PRO A 141 9.22 6.02 4.11
C PRO A 141 8.67 6.82 5.30
N ARG A 142 8.18 6.12 6.32
CA ARG A 142 7.60 6.71 7.53
C ARG A 142 8.71 7.17 8.46
N PHE A 143 9.07 8.44 8.38
CA PHE A 143 9.98 9.10 9.32
C PHE A 143 9.26 9.55 10.60
N TYR A 144 8.57 8.62 11.24
CA TYR A 144 7.91 8.79 12.53
C TYR A 144 7.81 7.42 13.21
N HIS A 145 7.53 7.39 14.52
CA HIS A 145 7.39 6.17 15.34
C HIS A 145 8.62 5.22 15.40
N ASP A 146 9.72 5.50 14.67
CA ASP A 146 10.97 4.73 14.74
C ASP A 146 12.21 5.61 14.99
N THR A 147 12.59 5.71 16.26
CA THR A 147 13.75 6.51 16.70
C THR A 147 15.09 6.09 16.08
N ALA A 148 15.20 4.88 15.50
CA ALA A 148 16.42 4.44 14.85
C ALA A 148 16.71 5.18 13.53
N CYS A 149 15.72 5.87 12.96
CA CYS A 149 15.85 6.64 11.71
C CYS A 149 15.10 7.97 11.72
N THR A 150 14.56 8.41 12.86
CA THR A 150 13.92 9.73 13.04
C THR A 150 14.71 10.68 13.93
N ASP A 151 15.67 10.20 14.71
CA ASP A 151 16.43 11.07 15.61
C ASP A 151 17.29 12.05 14.80
N TYR A 152 17.06 13.34 15.03
CA TYR A 152 17.87 14.41 14.48
C TYR A 152 19.22 14.43 15.21
N ILE A 153 20.30 14.38 14.43
CA ILE A 153 21.73 14.48 14.79
C ILE A 153 21.95 14.91 16.26
N GLY A 154 22.29 13.95 17.14
CA GLY A 154 22.66 14.28 18.52
C GLY A 154 22.61 13.15 19.54
N SER A 155 21.92 12.02 19.28
CA SER A 155 21.65 11.00 20.32
C SER A 155 22.59 9.78 20.34
N GLY A 156 23.63 9.74 19.50
CA GLY A 156 24.55 8.58 19.44
C GLY A 156 23.89 7.28 18.96
N ARG A 157 22.77 7.38 18.23
CA ARG A 157 21.97 6.27 17.69
C ARG A 157 22.27 5.99 16.22
N PRO A 158 21.99 4.76 15.72
CA PRO A 158 22.74 4.17 14.61
C PRO A 158 22.40 4.68 13.20
N ARG A 159 21.28 5.40 12.97
CA ARG A 159 21.06 6.16 11.72
C ARG A 159 20.32 7.48 11.95
N SER A 160 20.84 8.56 11.37
CA SER A 160 20.11 9.83 11.32
C SER A 160 19.02 9.82 10.23
N PHE A 161 18.06 10.74 10.30
CA PHE A 161 17.10 11.00 9.21
C PHE A 161 17.80 11.10 7.85
N TRP A 162 18.91 11.84 7.77
CA TRP A 162 19.64 12.08 6.53
C TRP A 162 20.30 10.83 5.97
N GLU A 163 20.81 9.95 6.82
CA GLU A 163 21.39 8.67 6.38
C GLU A 163 20.32 7.71 5.85
N ALA A 164 19.18 7.60 6.55
CA ALA A 164 18.05 6.80 6.10
C ALA A 164 17.46 7.36 4.80
N TRP A 165 17.24 8.67 4.72
CA TRP A 165 16.80 9.36 3.51
C TRP A 165 17.74 9.12 2.32
N GLY A 166 19.06 9.25 2.55
CA GLY A 166 20.08 8.96 1.55
C GLY A 166 20.03 7.53 1.03
N ALA A 167 19.83 6.55 1.92
CA ALA A 167 19.68 5.15 1.54
C ALA A 167 18.43 4.91 0.67
N TRP A 168 17.28 5.45 1.07
CA TRP A 168 16.03 5.34 0.30
C TRP A 168 16.14 5.97 -1.09
N THR A 169 16.61 7.20 -1.17
CA THR A 169 16.69 7.94 -2.45
C THR A 169 17.73 7.37 -3.41
N SER A 170 18.86 6.87 -2.91
CA SER A 170 19.90 6.27 -3.75
C SER A 170 19.47 4.93 -4.34
N ARG A 171 18.68 4.14 -3.60
CA ARG A 171 18.27 2.79 -4.04
C ARG A 171 17.24 2.80 -5.16
N PHE A 172 16.34 3.78 -5.16
CA PHE A 172 15.17 3.82 -6.03
C PHE A 172 15.19 5.02 -6.99
N PRO A 173 16.21 5.17 -7.85
CA PRO A 173 16.31 6.33 -8.74
C PRO A 173 15.20 6.39 -9.80
N ALA A 174 14.54 5.27 -10.08
CA ALA A 174 13.41 5.18 -11.01
C ALA A 174 12.03 5.38 -10.34
N SER A 175 11.99 5.48 -9.01
CA SER A 175 10.78 5.73 -8.24
C SER A 175 10.82 7.12 -7.62
N GLN A 176 9.66 7.67 -7.30
CA GLN A 176 9.56 8.92 -6.56
C GLN A 176 9.50 8.62 -5.06
N VAL A 177 10.53 9.03 -4.32
CA VAL A 177 10.59 8.90 -2.85
C VAL A 177 10.14 10.21 -2.21
N TYR A 178 9.21 10.13 -1.25
CA TYR A 178 8.63 11.28 -0.57
C TYR A 178 8.85 11.18 0.95
N ALA A 179 9.25 12.28 1.56
CA ALA A 179 9.13 12.48 3.01
C ALA A 179 7.94 13.39 3.27
N TRP A 180 7.10 13.01 4.23
CA TRP A 180 6.04 13.88 4.73
C TRP A 180 6.66 14.93 5.66
N GLY A 181 6.48 16.21 5.33
CA GLY A 181 6.88 17.34 6.16
C GLY A 181 5.83 18.43 6.07
N CYS A 182 5.48 19.02 7.21
CA CYS A 182 4.66 20.22 7.23
C CYS A 182 5.46 21.37 6.59
N ARG A 183 4.82 22.09 5.68
CA ARG A 183 5.30 23.39 5.21
C ARG A 183 4.95 24.47 6.22
#